data_AF-A0A251XPP4-F1
#
_entry.id   AF-A0A251XPP4-F1
#
_cell.length_a   1.000
_cell.length_b   1.000
_cell.length_c   1.000
_cell.angle_alpha   90.00
_cell.angle_beta   90.00
_cell.angle_gamma   90.00
#
_symmetry.space_group_name_H-M   'P 1'
#
loop_
_entity.id
_entity.type
_entity.pdbx_description
1 polymer ?
#
loop_
_entity_poly.entity_id
_entity_poly.type
_entity_poly.pdbx_seq_one_letter_code
_entity_poly.pdbx_strand_id
1 'polypeptide(L)'
;MSVGAAIALVVLVVASVGFAFYVTEFSSYAKSYGALAGVVVFLLWLWIANLALLFGAEFDAELERGRQLQAGIAAEETLQLPPRDTVVSDKKAAAEREDVKRGRGIRERHERAERLGRGDDAGDGA
;
A
#
# COMPACT_ATOMS: atom_id res chain seq x y z
N MET A 1 -12.68 -14.67 2.14
CA MET A 1 -11.56 -14.58 3.10
C MET A 1 -10.43 -15.41 2.54
N SER A 2 -9.22 -14.87 2.47
CA SER A 2 -8.07 -15.65 2.00
C SER A 2 -7.62 -16.65 3.08
N VAL A 3 -6.88 -17.68 2.69
CA VAL A 3 -6.39 -18.71 3.62
C VAL A 3 -5.43 -18.10 4.63
N GLY A 4 -4.61 -17.13 4.20
CA GLY A 4 -3.72 -16.39 5.10
C GLY A 4 -4.46 -15.60 6.19
N ALA A 5 -5.63 -15.03 5.89
CA ALA A 5 -6.45 -14.33 6.88
C ALA A 5 -6.99 -15.26 7.98
N ALA A 6 -7.40 -16.49 7.61
CA ALA A 6 -7.84 -17.49 8.57
C ALA A 6 -6.68 -17.96 9.47
N ILE A 7 -5.50 -18.16 8.88
CA ILE A 7 -4.29 -18.55 9.61
C ILE A 7 -3.83 -17.43 10.56
N ALA A 8 -3.82 -16.17 10.11
CA ALA A 8 -3.55 -15.02 10.97
C ALA A 8 -4.46 -15.01 12.20
N LEU A 9 -5.77 -15.25 12.01
CA LEU A 9 -6.73 -15.28 13.11
C LEU A 9 -6.42 -16.42 14.08
N VAL A 10 -6.14 -17.63 13.58
CA VAL A 10 -5.80 -18.78 14.42
C VAL A 10 -4.52 -18.51 15.21
N VAL A 11 -3.47 -18.02 14.56
CA VAL A 11 -2.20 -17.65 15.20
C VAL A 11 -2.42 -16.58 16.26
N LEU A 12 -3.23 -15.55 15.96
CA LEU A 12 -3.55 -14.48 16.90
C LEU A 12 -4.29 -15.01 18.14
N VAL A 13 -5.24 -15.92 17.96
CA VAL A 13 -5.97 -16.54 19.08
C VAL A 13 -5.02 -17.37 19.94
N VAL A 14 -4.21 -18.24 19.32
CA VAL A 14 -3.22 -19.07 20.04
C VAL A 14 -2.22 -18.19 20.79
N ALA A 15 -1.70 -17.15 20.13
CA ALA A 15 -0.77 -16.21 20.74
C ALA A 15 -1.42 -15.42 21.88
N SER A 16 -2.69 -15.04 21.75
CA SER A 16 -3.44 -14.34 22.81
C SER A 16 -3.66 -15.22 24.03
N VAL A 17 -3.99 -16.51 23.82
CA VAL A 17 -4.11 -17.49 24.90
C VAL A 17 -2.76 -17.68 25.60
N GLY A 18 -1.69 -17.89 24.84
CA GLY A 18 -0.33 -18.00 25.40
C GLY A 18 0.12 -16.74 26.14
N PHE A 19 -0.24 -15.56 25.63
CA PHE A 19 0.05 -14.29 26.28
C PHE A 19 -0.71 -14.10 27.58
N ALA A 20 -1.98 -14.55 27.66
CA ALA A 20 -2.74 -14.52 28.91
C ALA A 20 -2.05 -15.35 30.01
N PHE A 21 -1.57 -16.55 29.67
CA PHE A 21 -0.76 -17.37 30.59
C PHE A 21 0.57 -16.69 30.97
N TYR A 22 1.22 -15.98 30.05
CA TYR A 22 2.44 -15.24 30.37
C TYR A 22 2.19 -14.11 31.38
N VAL A 23 1.09 -13.37 31.22
CA VAL A 23 0.75 -12.24 32.09
C VAL A 23 0.37 -12.66 33.50
N THR A 24 -0.22 -13.84 33.70
CA THR A 24 -0.54 -14.34 35.05
C THR A 24 0.72 -14.53 35.89
N GLU A 25 1.81 -15.02 35.30
CA GLU A 25 3.10 -15.15 36.00
C GLU A 25 3.81 -13.79 36.21
N PHE A 26 3.57 -12.83 35.32
CA PHE A 26 4.15 -11.49 35.39
C PHE A 26 3.56 -10.61 36.50
N SER A 27 2.39 -10.99 37.05
CA SER A 27 1.71 -10.25 38.13
C SER A 27 2.59 -10.01 39.37
N SER A 28 3.53 -10.93 39.65
CA SER A 28 4.49 -10.81 40.76
C SER A 28 5.48 -9.64 40.58
N TYR A 29 5.95 -9.39 39.34
CA TYR A 29 6.92 -8.33 39.00
C TYR A 29 6.28 -6.95 38.81
N ALA A 30 4.98 -6.91 38.49
CA ALA A 30 4.23 -5.66 38.34
C ALA A 30 4.23 -4.79 39.60
N LYS A 31 4.44 -5.38 40.79
CA LYS A 31 4.50 -4.65 42.08
C LYS A 31 5.63 -3.60 42.14
N SER A 32 6.74 -3.80 41.43
CA SER A 32 7.88 -2.88 41.48
C SER A 32 7.78 -1.73 40.47
N TYR A 33 7.03 -1.91 39.38
CA TYR A 33 6.99 -0.97 38.24
C TYR A 33 5.61 -0.37 37.98
N GLY A 34 4.56 -0.84 38.66
CA GLY A 34 3.22 -0.25 38.63
C GLY A 34 2.63 -0.13 37.23
N ALA A 35 2.10 1.06 36.89
CA ALA A 35 1.44 1.31 35.61
C ALA A 35 2.34 1.14 34.37
N LEU A 36 3.67 1.35 34.50
CA LEU A 36 4.62 1.19 33.38
C LEU A 36 4.70 -0.28 32.92
N ALA A 37 4.58 -1.24 33.84
CA ALA A 37 4.53 -2.65 33.50
C ALA A 37 3.32 -2.97 32.62
N GLY A 38 2.15 -2.38 32.92
CA GLY A 38 0.94 -2.56 32.13
C GLY A 38 1.08 -2.03 30.69
N VAL A 39 1.72 -0.87 30.51
CA VAL A 39 1.99 -0.30 29.18
C VAL A 39 2.92 -1.21 28.37
N VAL A 40 4.01 -1.69 28.97
CA VAL A 40 4.97 -2.58 28.29
C VAL A 40 4.30 -3.90 27.89
N VAL A 41 3.50 -4.48 28.78
CA VAL A 41 2.72 -5.70 28.50
C VAL A 41 1.76 -5.45 27.33
N PHE A 42 1.03 -4.34 27.34
CA PHE A 42 0.13 -3.99 26.24
C PHE A 42 0.87 -3.80 24.91
N LEU A 43 2.03 -3.12 24.92
CA LEU A 43 2.86 -2.95 23.73
C LEU A 43 3.41 -4.29 23.22
N LEU A 44 3.81 -5.19 24.11
CA LEU A 44 4.23 -6.54 23.75
C LEU A 44 3.08 -7.33 23.10
N TRP A 45 1.87 -7.21 23.64
CA TRP A 45 0.69 -7.82 23.01
C TRP A 45 0.42 -7.26 21.61
N LEU A 46 0.46 -5.93 21.45
CA LEU A 46 0.31 -5.28 20.14
C LEU A 46 1.41 -5.71 19.16
N TRP A 47 2.64 -5.90 19.65
CA TRP A 47 3.75 -6.38 18.84
C TRP A 47 3.50 -7.82 18.36
N ILE A 48 3.08 -8.72 19.25
CA ILE A 48 2.69 -10.10 18.89
C ILE A 48 1.53 -10.10 17.88
N ALA A 49 0.52 -9.27 18.09
CA ALA A 49 -0.61 -9.16 17.18
C ALA A 49 -0.18 -8.70 15.78
N ASN A 50 0.73 -7.72 15.69
CA ASN A 50 1.31 -7.30 14.41
C ASN A 50 2.10 -8.42 13.73
N LEU A 51 2.90 -9.18 14.48
CA LEU A 51 3.60 -10.33 13.92
C LEU A 51 2.64 -11.38 13.36
N ALA A 52 1.55 -11.67 14.06
CA ALA A 52 0.54 -12.62 13.59
C ALA A 52 -0.13 -12.15 12.27
N LEU A 53 -0.42 -10.85 12.15
CA LEU A 53 -0.97 -10.26 10.92
C LEU A 53 0.02 -10.33 9.75
N LEU A 54 1.28 -9.95 9.99
CA LEU A 54 2.32 -10.00 8.96
C LEU A 54 2.57 -11.43 8.50
N PHE A 55 2.62 -12.37 9.43
CA PHE A 55 2.78 -13.79 9.12
C PHE A 55 1.65 -14.33 8.24
N GLY A 56 0.39 -13.98 8.53
CA GLY A 56 -0.72 -14.41 7.67
C GLY A 56 -0.71 -13.77 6.29
N ALA A 57 -0.25 -12.52 6.17
CA ALA A 57 -0.08 -11.85 4.87
C ALA A 57 1.02 -12.52 4.04
N GLU A 58 2.16 -12.82 4.65
CA GLU A 58 3.29 -13.53 4.01
C GLU A 58 2.86 -14.93 3.56
N PHE A 59 2.12 -15.65 4.41
CA PHE A 59 1.62 -16.97 4.06
C PHE A 59 0.64 -16.93 2.89
N ASP A 60 -0.22 -15.91 2.82
CA ASP A 60 -1.12 -15.71 1.69
C ASP A 60 -0.35 -15.48 0.39
N ALA A 61 0.69 -14.65 0.45
CA ALA A 61 1.58 -14.34 -0.66
C ALA A 61 2.32 -15.59 -1.15
N GLU A 62 2.89 -16.38 -0.25
CA GLU A 62 3.63 -17.60 -0.62
C GLU A 62 2.71 -18.71 -1.15
N LEU A 63 1.48 -18.83 -0.62
CA LEU A 63 0.47 -19.73 -1.18
C LEU A 63 0.10 -19.37 -2.61
N GLU A 64 -0.08 -18.08 -2.89
CA GLU A 64 -0.39 -17.61 -4.24
C GLU A 64 0.79 -17.83 -5.18
N ARG A 65 2.02 -17.58 -4.72
CA ARG A 65 3.25 -17.87 -5.47
C ARG A 65 3.36 -19.35 -5.82
N GLY A 66 3.13 -20.24 -4.85
CA GLY A 66 3.10 -21.68 -5.08
C GLY A 66 2.07 -22.10 -6.14
N ARG A 67 0.89 -21.45 -6.15
CA ARG A 67 -0.13 -21.68 -7.16
C ARG A 67 0.27 -21.18 -8.54
N GLN A 68 0.90 -20.01 -8.62
CA GLN A 68 1.41 -19.43 -9.87
C GLN A 68 2.50 -20.32 -10.49
N LEU A 69 3.46 -20.78 -9.69
CA LEU A 69 4.52 -21.68 -10.14
C LEU A 69 3.96 -23.03 -10.64
N GLN A 70 2.98 -23.60 -9.92
CA GLN A 70 2.29 -24.82 -10.38
C GLN A 70 1.53 -24.63 -11.69
N ALA A 71 1.05 -23.41 -11.96
CA ALA A 71 0.41 -23.04 -13.22
C ALA A 71 1.42 -22.69 -14.35
N GLY A 72 2.73 -22.79 -14.10
CA GLY A 72 3.78 -22.47 -15.06
C GLY A 72 4.04 -20.98 -15.25
N ILE A 73 3.59 -20.13 -14.32
CA ILE A 73 3.85 -18.69 -14.31
C ILE A 73 5.18 -18.45 -13.59
N ALA A 74 6.08 -17.66 -14.20
CA ALA A 74 7.37 -17.27 -13.62
C ALA A 74 7.18 -16.27 -12.47
N ALA A 75 6.92 -16.79 -11.27
CA ALA A 75 6.69 -16.04 -10.03
C ALA A 75 7.84 -16.21 -9.01
N GLU A 76 9.06 -16.48 -9.48
CA GLU A 76 10.22 -16.77 -8.64
C GLU A 76 10.74 -15.51 -7.92
N GLU A 77 10.69 -14.33 -8.54
CA GLU A 77 11.15 -13.08 -7.92
C GLU A 77 9.99 -12.16 -7.51
N THR A 78 8.88 -12.20 -8.25
CA THR A 78 7.75 -11.29 -8.03
C THR A 78 6.43 -12.02 -8.20
N LEU A 79 5.49 -11.71 -7.31
CA LEU A 79 4.11 -12.19 -7.38
C LEU A 79 3.37 -11.49 -8.53
N GLN A 80 2.89 -12.28 -9.49
CA GLN A 80 2.23 -11.78 -10.70
C GLN A 80 0.73 -11.57 -10.45
N LEU A 81 0.37 -10.72 -9.48
CA LEU A 81 -1.03 -10.37 -9.24
C LEU A 81 -1.42 -9.08 -9.96
N PRO A 82 -2.59 -9.06 -10.62
CA PRO A 82 -3.15 -7.80 -11.08
C PRO A 82 -3.40 -6.87 -9.88
N PRO A 83 -3.27 -5.56 -10.05
CA PRO A 83 -3.64 -4.59 -9.02
C PRO A 83 -5.06 -4.86 -8.54
N ARG A 84 -5.26 -4.88 -7.21
CA ARG A 84 -6.58 -5.12 -6.61
C ARG A 84 -7.63 -4.10 -7.07
N ASP A 85 -7.22 -2.85 -7.33
CA ASP A 85 -8.09 -1.78 -7.82
C ASP A 85 -7.28 -0.81 -8.70
N THR A 86 -7.80 -0.51 -9.90
CA THR A 86 -7.18 0.44 -10.85
C THR A 86 -7.85 1.81 -10.85
N VAL A 87 -9.00 1.99 -10.19
CA VAL A 87 -9.84 3.21 -10.29
C VAL A 87 -9.04 4.49 -10.02
N VAL A 88 -8.18 4.48 -9.00
CA VAL A 88 -7.35 5.64 -8.65
C VAL A 88 -6.26 5.89 -9.70
N SER A 89 -5.67 4.82 -10.23
CA SER A 89 -4.63 4.90 -11.27
C SER A 89 -5.23 5.45 -12.56
N ASP A 90 -6.39 4.92 -12.96
CA ASP A 90 -7.12 5.34 -14.15
C ASP A 90 -7.57 6.81 -14.03
N LYS A 91 -8.05 7.23 -12.86
CA LYS A 91 -8.41 8.63 -12.59
C LYS A 91 -7.21 9.57 -12.68
N LYS A 92 -6.06 9.19 -12.12
CA LYS A 92 -4.83 9.98 -12.23
C LYS A 92 -4.36 10.06 -13.69
N ALA A 93 -4.38 8.94 -14.41
CA ALA A 93 -4.00 8.89 -15.82
C ALA A 93 -4.93 9.76 -16.69
N ALA A 94 -6.22 9.83 -16.37
CA ALA A 94 -7.16 10.71 -17.05
C ALA A 94 -6.86 12.20 -16.78
N ALA A 95 -6.58 12.56 -15.53
CA ALA A 95 -6.21 13.92 -15.14
C ALA A 95 -4.90 14.36 -15.81
N GLU A 96 -3.88 13.50 -15.84
CA GLU A 96 -2.60 13.79 -16.51
C GLU A 96 -2.79 14.01 -18.01
N ARG A 97 -3.65 13.22 -18.67
CA ARG A 97 -4.00 13.42 -20.08
C ARG A 97 -4.68 14.78 -20.32
N GLU A 98 -5.51 15.23 -19.37
CA GLU A 98 -6.15 16.54 -19.43
C GLU A 98 -5.13 17.67 -19.26
N ASP A 99 -4.22 17.56 -18.29
CA ASP A 99 -3.15 18.52 -18.05
C ASP A 99 -2.22 18.65 -19.27
N VAL A 100 -1.86 17.53 -19.89
CA VAL A 100 -1.07 17.50 -21.13
C VAL A 100 -1.82 18.19 -22.27
N LYS A 101 -3.13 17.95 -22.44
CA LYS A 101 -3.95 18.63 -23.45
C LYS A 101 -4.03 20.13 -23.20
N ARG A 102 -4.22 20.54 -21.95
CA ARG A 102 -4.26 21.96 -21.55
C ARG A 102 -2.94 22.64 -21.84
N GLY A 103 -1.81 21.98 -21.55
CA GLY A 103 -0.46 22.45 -21.88
C GLY A 103 -0.23 22.61 -23.39
N ARG A 104 -0.66 21.64 -24.20
CA ARG A 104 -0.58 21.73 -25.68
C ARG A 104 -1.35 22.96 -26.20
N GLY A 105 -2.56 23.18 -25.71
CA GLY A 105 -3.36 24.33 -26.11
C GLY A 105 -2.73 25.68 -25.74
N ILE A 106 -1.98 25.75 -24.64
CA ILE A 106 -1.23 26.97 -24.28
C ILE A 106 -0.14 27.26 -25.33
N ARG A 107 0.64 26.24 -25.72
CA ARG A 107 1.68 26.38 -26.74
C ARG A 107 1.13 26.84 -28.09
N GLU A 108 0.07 26.19 -28.56
CA GLU A 108 -0.55 26.53 -29.85
C GLU A 108 -1.09 27.97 -29.87
N ARG A 109 -1.64 28.45 -28.75
CA ARG A 109 -2.07 29.85 -28.62
C ARG A 109 -0.91 30.83 -28.69
N HIS A 110 0.22 30.54 -28.06
CA HIS A 110 1.43 31.37 -28.16
C HIS A 110 1.98 31.38 -29.59
N GLU A 111 2.12 30.23 -30.24
CA GLU A 111 2.61 30.13 -31.62
C GLU A 111 1.67 30.86 -32.60
N ARG A 112 0.35 30.80 -32.38
CA ARG A 112 -0.65 31.50 -33.21
C ARG A 112 -0.61 33.02 -33.01
N ALA A 113 -0.45 33.47 -31.77
CA ALA A 113 -0.35 34.90 -31.45
C ALA A 113 0.92 35.52 -32.06
N GLU A 114 2.06 34.83 -32.00
CA GLU A 114 3.30 35.30 -32.65
C GLU A 114 3.17 35.39 -34.18
N ARG A 115 2.50 34.42 -34.82
CA ARG A 115 2.28 34.46 -36.29
C ARG A 115 1.39 35.61 -36.72
N LEU A 116 0.37 35.94 -35.94
CA LEU A 116 -0.55 37.04 -36.24
C LEU A 116 0.13 38.39 -36.07
N GLY A 117 0.86 38.61 -34.96
CA GLY A 117 1.61 39.85 -34.75
C GLY A 117 2.67 40.11 -35.83
N ARG A 118 3.42 39.07 -36.23
CA ARG A 118 4.42 39.17 -37.32
C ARG A 118 3.79 39.44 -38.70
N GLY A 119 2.52 39.09 -38.90
CA GLY A 119 1.78 39.37 -40.14
C GLY A 119 1.31 40.81 -40.23
N ASP A 120 0.89 41.39 -39.11
CA ASP A 120 0.43 42.78 -39.02
C ASP A 120 1.60 43.77 -39.18
N ASP A 121 2.78 43.45 -38.61
CA ASP A 121 4.01 44.25 -38.77
C ASP A 121 4.55 44.29 -40.21
N ALA A 122 4.21 43.29 -41.03
CA ALA A 122 4.63 43.21 -42.44
C ALA A 122 3.67 43.96 -43.40
N GLY A 123 2.46 44.32 -42.94
CA GLY A 123 1.43 44.97 -43.74
C GLY A 123 1.42 46.50 -43.68
N ASP A 124 2.04 47.12 -42.67
CA ASP A 124 2.00 48.58 -42.43
C ASP A 124 3.20 49.34 -43.04
N GLY A 125 4.06 48.65 -43.78
CA GLY A 125 5.28 49.20 -44.39
C GLY A 125 5.22 49.47 -45.90
N ALA A 126 4.03 49.47 -46.51
CA ALA A 126 3.82 49.69 -47.95
C ALA A 126 3.00 50.95 -48.25
#